data_AF-A0A1R3XBM5-F1
#
_entry.id   AF-A0A1R3XBM5-F1
#
_cell.length_a   1.000
_cell.length_b   1.000
_cell.length_c   1.000
_cell.angle_alpha   90.00
_cell.angle_beta   90.00
_cell.angle_gamma   90.00
#
_symmetry.space_group_name_H-M   'P 1'
#
loop_
_entity.id
_entity.type
_entity.pdbx_description
1 polymer ?
#
loop_
_entity_poly.entity_id
_entity_poly.type
_entity_poly.pdbx_seq_one_letter_code
_entity_poly.pdbx_strand_id
1 'polypeptide(L)'
;MKTILSIIFISVLTLSAVFGQEVRFINLEYSSAARLDNARVKVHISRDPDNAYSVRVESLSLRSAINPSTLKPENKPKEQKITITEEQFRNLVTSLDRIKPIDIINGPHPIFLDGSSCYISYGANGTGVTYYVKTPNHDTGKRNLNDFLDAYKLILRTADLDPEKIL
;
A
#
# COMPACT_ATOMS: atom_id res chain seq x y z
N MET A 1 23.79 21.29 -29.22
CA MET A 1 22.34 20.98 -29.21
C MET A 1 22.10 19.83 -28.24
N LYS A 2 21.37 20.08 -27.15
CA LYS A 2 21.00 19.08 -26.12
C LYS A 2 19.65 18.48 -26.51
N THR A 3 19.61 17.19 -26.83
CA THR A 3 18.34 16.46 -26.98
C THR A 3 18.05 15.78 -25.66
N ILE A 4 17.21 16.40 -24.84
CA ILE A 4 16.70 15.79 -23.60
C ILE A 4 15.57 14.85 -24.01
N LEU A 5 15.85 13.55 -23.92
CA LEU A 5 14.88 12.48 -24.12
C LEU A 5 13.87 12.53 -22.95
N SER A 6 12.73 13.17 -23.18
CA SER A 6 11.64 13.20 -22.20
C SER A 6 10.95 11.84 -22.18
N ILE A 7 11.23 11.04 -21.15
CA ILE A 7 10.48 9.82 -20.86
C ILE A 7 9.11 10.25 -20.33
N ILE A 8 8.09 10.18 -21.18
CA ILE A 8 6.70 10.36 -20.79
C ILE A 8 6.31 9.15 -19.95
N PHE A 9 6.20 9.34 -18.63
CA PHE A 9 5.70 8.31 -17.71
C PHE A 9 4.17 8.30 -17.82
N ILE A 10 3.63 7.38 -18.59
CA ILE A 10 2.19 7.18 -18.73
C ILE A 10 1.70 6.43 -17.49
N SER A 11 1.17 7.15 -16.51
CA SER A 11 0.36 6.56 -15.44
C SER A 11 -0.98 6.13 -16.02
N VAL A 12 -1.08 4.86 -16.42
CA VAL A 12 -2.34 4.25 -16.85
C VAL A 12 -3.24 4.10 -15.62
N LEU A 13 -4.24 4.97 -15.50
CA LEU A 13 -5.26 4.90 -14.46
C LEU A 13 -6.52 4.27 -15.08
N THR A 14 -6.78 2.99 -14.80
CA THR A 14 -8.06 2.37 -15.13
C THR A 14 -9.07 2.75 -14.05
N LEU A 15 -9.86 3.79 -14.31
CA LEU A 15 -10.94 4.22 -13.43
C LEU A 15 -12.24 3.52 -13.84
N SER A 16 -12.44 2.28 -13.36
CA SER A 16 -13.76 1.64 -13.40
C SER A 16 -14.60 2.26 -12.28
N ALA A 17 -15.73 2.88 -12.60
CA ALA A 17 -16.64 3.41 -11.60
C ALA A 17 -17.28 2.24 -10.80
N VAL A 18 -16.74 1.96 -9.62
CA VAL A 18 -17.24 0.93 -8.70
C VAL A 18 -18.26 1.57 -7.75
N PHE A 19 -19.46 1.87 -8.23
CA PHE A 19 -20.56 2.25 -7.34
C PHE A 19 -21.41 1.01 -7.04
N GLY A 20 -21.29 0.47 -5.83
CA GLY A 20 -22.17 -0.58 -5.30
C GLY A 20 -21.68 -2.02 -5.38
N GLN A 21 -20.44 -2.30 -5.78
CA GLN A 21 -19.90 -3.66 -5.69
C GLN A 21 -19.35 -3.94 -4.29
N GLU A 22 -19.67 -5.12 -3.77
CA GLU A 22 -19.18 -5.62 -2.50
C GLU A 22 -17.66 -5.85 -2.57
N VAL A 23 -16.88 -5.08 -1.80
CA VAL A 23 -15.42 -5.23 -1.73
C VAL A 23 -15.08 -6.62 -1.17
N ARG A 24 -14.29 -7.38 -1.93
CA ARG A 24 -13.83 -8.73 -1.59
C ARG A 24 -12.34 -8.79 -1.27
N PHE A 25 -11.57 -7.81 -1.74
CA PHE A 25 -10.14 -7.75 -1.47
C PHE A 25 -9.65 -6.33 -1.20
N ILE A 26 -8.57 -6.24 -0.43
CA ILE A 26 -7.74 -5.04 -0.27
C ILE A 26 -6.28 -5.50 -0.34
N ASN A 27 -5.49 -4.90 -1.21
CA ASN A 27 -4.06 -5.08 -1.29
C ASN A 27 -3.36 -3.79 -0.91
N LEU A 28 -2.30 -3.91 -0.13
CA LEU A 28 -1.30 -2.87 0.04
C LEU A 28 0.04 -3.43 -0.40
N GLU A 29 0.78 -2.66 -1.17
CA GLU A 29 2.18 -2.90 -1.45
C GLU A 29 2.97 -1.62 -1.15
N TYR A 30 3.94 -1.73 -0.27
CA TYR A 30 4.93 -0.70 0.00
C TYR A 30 6.30 -1.18 -0.48
N SER A 31 7.06 -0.28 -1.09
CA SER A 31 8.47 -0.52 -1.41
C SER A 31 9.32 0.70 -1.11
N SER A 32 10.56 0.50 -0.69
CA SER A 32 11.55 1.56 -0.52
C SER A 32 12.94 1.05 -0.88
N ALA A 33 13.63 1.80 -1.75
CA ALA A 33 15.03 1.53 -2.07
C ALA A 33 16.00 2.04 -0.98
N ALA A 34 15.55 2.96 -0.12
CA ALA A 34 16.37 3.53 0.94
C ALA A 34 16.37 2.67 2.22
N ARG A 35 15.38 1.80 2.39
CA ARG A 35 15.27 0.91 3.55
C ARG A 35 15.91 -0.44 3.29
N LEU A 36 16.76 -0.86 4.21
CA LEU A 36 17.37 -2.19 4.17
C LEU A 36 16.46 -3.26 4.76
N ASP A 37 15.66 -2.90 5.77
CA ASP A 37 14.68 -3.76 6.43
C ASP A 37 13.27 -3.37 5.97
N ASN A 38 12.38 -4.34 5.74
CA ASN A 38 11.04 -4.11 5.16
C ASN A 38 11.07 -3.29 3.86
N ALA A 39 12.11 -3.49 3.05
CA ALA A 39 12.28 -2.84 1.75
C ALA A 39 11.08 -3.09 0.82
N ARG A 40 10.38 -4.21 1.03
CA ARG A 40 9.05 -4.44 0.47
C ARG A 40 8.14 -5.03 1.53
N VAL A 41 6.91 -4.54 1.60
CA VAL A 41 5.84 -5.08 2.44
C VAL A 41 4.59 -5.22 1.58
N LYS A 42 3.96 -6.38 1.63
CA LYS A 42 2.67 -6.64 1.03
C LYS A 42 1.69 -7.08 2.10
N VAL A 43 0.48 -6.55 2.03
CA VAL A 43 -0.65 -6.97 2.84
C VAL A 43 -1.78 -7.30 1.88
N HIS A 44 -2.30 -8.52 1.97
CA HIS A 44 -3.47 -8.98 1.23
C HIS A 44 -4.58 -9.27 2.23
N ILE A 45 -5.69 -8.56 2.12
CA ILE A 45 -6.88 -8.75 2.94
C ILE A 45 -7.97 -9.30 2.03
N SER A 46 -8.52 -10.46 2.37
CA SER A 46 -9.59 -11.11 1.61
C SER A 46 -10.83 -11.32 2.47
N ARG A 47 -11.98 -11.27 1.80
CA ARG A 47 -13.23 -11.87 2.29
C ARG A 47 -13.48 -13.16 1.50
N ASP A 48 -13.37 -14.27 2.20
CA ASP A 48 -13.59 -15.60 1.66
C ASP A 48 -15.10 -15.86 1.46
N PRO A 49 -15.50 -16.84 0.61
CA PRO A 49 -16.90 -17.11 0.29
C PRO A 49 -17.78 -17.49 1.49
N ASP A 50 -17.18 -18.04 2.54
CA ASP A 50 -17.80 -18.39 3.82
C ASP A 50 -17.94 -17.20 4.78
N ASN A 51 -17.63 -15.98 4.31
CA ASN A 51 -17.52 -14.76 5.11
C ASN A 51 -16.41 -14.81 6.18
N ALA A 52 -15.41 -15.68 6.04
CA ALA A 52 -14.17 -15.51 6.77
C ALA A 52 -13.39 -14.33 6.20
N TYR A 53 -12.74 -13.56 7.08
CA TYR A 53 -11.88 -12.46 6.69
C TYR A 53 -10.45 -12.77 7.11
N SER A 54 -9.53 -12.67 6.16
CA SER A 54 -8.14 -13.01 6.42
C SER A 54 -7.19 -11.94 5.92
N VAL A 55 -6.09 -11.78 6.64
CA VAL A 55 -4.97 -10.91 6.29
C VAL A 55 -3.75 -11.78 6.11
N ARG A 56 -3.13 -11.70 4.94
CA ARG A 56 -1.83 -12.30 4.65
C ARG A 56 -0.82 -11.18 4.52
N VAL A 57 0.31 -11.33 5.19
CA VAL A 57 1.42 -10.38 5.14
C VAL A 57 2.64 -11.06 4.54
N GLU A 58 3.35 -10.34 3.68
CA GLU A 58 4.67 -10.73 3.17
C GLU A 58 5.61 -9.54 3.34
N SER A 59 6.80 -9.75 3.91
CA SER A 59 7.84 -8.73 3.91
C SER A 59 9.16 -9.25 3.34
N LEU A 60 9.93 -8.33 2.77
CA LEU A 60 11.27 -8.61 2.26
C LEU A 60 12.25 -7.60 2.83
N SER A 61 13.38 -8.10 3.34
CA SER A 61 14.54 -7.29 3.73
C SER A 61 15.62 -7.41 2.66
N LEU A 62 16.21 -6.29 2.25
CA LEU A 62 17.41 -6.31 1.40
C LEU A 62 18.61 -6.85 2.17
N ARG A 63 18.65 -6.72 3.50
CA ARG A 63 19.71 -7.34 4.31
C ARG A 63 19.68 -8.86 4.22
N SER A 64 18.50 -9.50 4.08
CA SER A 64 18.43 -10.95 3.89
C SER A 64 19.11 -11.43 2.62
N ALA A 65 19.11 -10.61 1.56
CA ALA A 65 19.80 -10.94 0.32
C ALA A 65 21.32 -10.83 0.44
N ILE A 66 21.81 -9.99 1.37
CA ILE A 66 23.23 -9.68 1.53
C ILE A 66 23.89 -10.56 2.61
N ASN A 67 23.24 -10.74 3.77
CA ASN A 67 23.79 -11.52 4.87
C ASN A 67 22.69 -12.13 5.77
N PRO A 68 22.06 -13.25 5.35
CA PRO A 68 20.89 -13.81 6.02
C PRO A 68 21.16 -14.34 7.43
N SER A 69 22.39 -14.75 7.75
CA SER A 69 22.75 -15.34 9.05
C SER A 69 22.90 -14.31 10.19
N THR A 70 22.94 -13.01 9.86
CA THR A 70 23.11 -11.92 10.84
C THR A 70 21.82 -11.15 11.14
N LEU A 71 20.72 -11.52 10.50
CA LEU A 71 19.43 -10.88 10.68
C LEU A 71 18.85 -11.16 12.06
N LYS A 72 18.63 -10.08 12.82
CA LYS A 72 17.83 -10.15 14.03
C LYS A 72 16.41 -10.66 13.70
N PRO A 73 15.76 -11.46 14.57
CA PRO A 73 14.45 -12.03 14.30
C PRO A 73 13.40 -11.02 13.84
N GLU A 74 13.40 -9.81 14.40
CA GLU A 74 12.48 -8.72 14.06
C GLU A 74 12.62 -8.18 12.63
N ASN A 75 13.76 -8.41 11.98
CA ASN A 75 14.08 -7.94 10.64
C ASN A 75 13.93 -9.05 9.57
N LYS A 76 13.58 -10.27 9.98
CA LYS A 76 13.36 -11.38 9.05
C LYS A 76 12.07 -11.15 8.25
N PRO A 77 12.01 -11.59 6.99
CA PRO A 77 10.78 -11.72 6.23
C PRO A 77 9.68 -12.35 7.07
N LYS A 78 8.52 -11.69 7.13
CA LYS A 78 7.33 -12.20 7.80
C LYS A 78 6.38 -12.74 6.76
N GLU A 79 5.95 -13.99 6.97
CA GLU A 79 4.77 -14.55 6.33
C GLU A 79 3.80 -14.97 7.44
N GLN A 80 2.67 -14.29 7.53
CA GLN A 80 1.66 -14.59 8.55
C GLN A 80 0.25 -14.48 7.98
N LYS A 81 -0.65 -15.32 8.49
CA LYS A 81 -2.09 -15.26 8.23
C LYS A 81 -2.80 -14.91 9.53
N ILE A 82 -3.57 -13.82 9.52
CA ILE A 82 -4.35 -13.32 10.65
C ILE A 82 -5.82 -13.38 10.27
N THR A 83 -6.68 -13.83 11.18
CA THR A 83 -8.14 -13.71 11.03
C THR A 83 -8.58 -12.36 11.57
N ILE A 84 -9.41 -11.64 10.83
CA ILE A 84 -10.00 -10.37 11.27
C ILE A 84 -11.52 -10.47 11.34
N THR A 85 -12.15 -9.53 12.04
CA THR A 85 -13.60 -9.45 12.09
C THR A 85 -14.16 -8.74 10.85
N GLU A 86 -15.43 -8.98 10.57
CA GLU A 86 -16.17 -8.24 9.54
C GLU A 86 -16.16 -6.72 9.80
N GLU A 87 -16.23 -6.32 11.07
CA GLU A 87 -16.17 -4.90 11.46
C GLU A 87 -14.81 -4.28 11.11
N GLN A 88 -13.70 -4.97 11.39
CA GLN A 88 -12.37 -4.52 10.98
C GLN A 88 -12.26 -4.38 9.47
N PHE A 89 -12.83 -5.33 8.71
CA PHE A 89 -12.87 -5.26 7.25
C PHE A 89 -13.71 -4.07 6.75
N ARG A 90 -14.91 -3.86 7.29
CA ARG A 90 -15.76 -2.71 6.95
C ARG A 90 -15.09 -1.37 7.26
N ASN A 91 -14.37 -1.28 8.37
CA ASN A 91 -13.63 -0.07 8.76
C ASN A 91 -12.52 0.24 7.74
N LEU A 92 -11.85 -0.78 7.21
CA LEU A 92 -10.86 -0.61 6.14
C LEU A 92 -11.51 -0.08 4.86
N VAL A 93 -12.61 -0.70 4.41
CA VAL A 93 -13.36 -0.26 3.22
C VAL A 93 -13.83 1.18 3.37
N THR A 94 -14.43 1.51 4.51
CA THR A 94 -14.87 2.88 4.82
C THR A 94 -13.70 3.87 4.77
N SER A 95 -12.53 3.47 5.25
CA SER A 95 -11.34 4.33 5.19
C SER A 95 -10.86 4.55 3.75
N LEU A 96 -10.96 3.54 2.88
CA LEU A 96 -10.56 3.62 1.48
C LEU A 96 -11.52 4.49 0.66
N ASP A 97 -12.82 4.44 0.97
CA ASP A 97 -13.85 5.25 0.29
C ASP A 97 -13.72 6.75 0.56
N ARG A 98 -13.00 7.14 1.62
CA ARG A 98 -12.66 8.56 1.89
C ARG A 98 -11.59 9.10 0.96
N ILE A 99 -10.77 8.24 0.35
CA ILE A 99 -9.69 8.66 -0.54
C ILE A 99 -10.31 9.24 -1.81
N LYS A 100 -10.07 10.52 -2.06
CA LYS A 100 -10.54 11.17 -3.27
C LYS A 100 -9.53 10.95 -4.40
N PRO A 101 -9.92 10.34 -5.53
CA PRO A 101 -9.00 10.10 -6.65
C PRO A 101 -8.31 11.38 -7.15
N ILE A 102 -9.00 12.53 -7.06
CA ILE A 102 -8.46 13.83 -7.48
C ILE A 102 -7.22 14.25 -6.67
N ASP A 103 -7.16 13.89 -5.39
CA ASP A 103 -6.04 14.23 -4.52
C ASP A 103 -4.80 13.39 -4.86
N ILE A 104 -5.02 12.16 -5.36
CA ILE A 104 -3.94 11.28 -5.84
C ILE A 104 -3.38 11.78 -7.18
N ILE A 105 -4.25 12.25 -8.09
CA ILE A 105 -3.85 12.64 -9.46
C ILE A 105 -3.17 14.01 -9.48
N ASN A 106 -3.73 14.99 -8.78
CA ASN A 106 -3.30 16.39 -8.89
C ASN A 106 -2.25 16.80 -7.85
N GLY A 107 -1.98 15.97 -6.84
CA GLY A 107 -0.95 16.26 -5.85
C GLY A 107 0.45 16.35 -6.51
N PRO A 108 1.32 17.28 -6.07
CA PRO A 108 2.70 17.27 -6.54
C PRO A 108 3.32 15.94 -6.13
N HIS A 109 3.79 15.17 -7.11
CA HIS A 109 4.53 13.93 -6.89
C HIS A 109 6.01 14.26 -6.95
N PRO A 110 6.65 14.58 -5.80
CA PRO A 110 8.07 14.84 -5.80
C PRO A 110 8.78 13.60 -6.35
N ILE A 111 9.75 13.84 -7.24
CA ILE A 111 10.48 12.76 -7.88
C ILE A 111 11.33 12.07 -6.80
N PHE A 112 10.86 10.91 -6.32
CA PHE A 112 11.61 9.91 -5.53
C PHE A 112 12.50 10.47 -4.41
N LEU A 113 12.01 11.42 -3.60
CA LEU A 113 12.83 12.06 -2.56
C LEU A 113 13.40 11.06 -1.54
N ASP A 114 12.60 10.05 -1.18
CA ASP A 114 12.95 9.01 -0.23
C ASP A 114 13.07 7.61 -0.88
N GLY A 115 12.93 7.55 -2.21
CA GLY A 115 12.93 6.29 -2.97
C GLY A 115 11.80 5.32 -2.60
N SER A 116 10.74 5.77 -1.91
CA SER A 116 9.62 4.93 -1.51
C SER A 116 8.40 5.09 -2.41
N SER A 117 7.60 4.03 -2.50
CA SER A 117 6.33 4.05 -3.22
C SER A 117 5.33 3.10 -2.58
N CYS A 118 4.05 3.44 -2.72
CA CYS A 118 2.96 2.67 -2.17
C CYS A 118 1.84 2.49 -3.20
N TYR A 119 1.31 1.28 -3.25
CA TYR A 119 0.13 0.89 -3.98
C TYR A 119 -0.93 0.43 -2.99
N ILE A 120 -2.15 0.90 -3.17
CA ILE A 120 -3.33 0.35 -2.49
C ILE A 120 -4.33 0.00 -3.57
N SER A 121 -4.80 -1.25 -3.61
CA SER A 121 -5.87 -1.66 -4.52
C SER A 121 -6.98 -2.39 -3.79
N TYR A 122 -8.23 -2.16 -4.19
CA TYR A 122 -9.39 -2.80 -3.55
C TYR A 122 -10.55 -2.93 -4.52
N GLY A 123 -11.41 -3.92 -4.29
CA GLY A 123 -12.56 -4.17 -5.15
C GLY A 123 -13.08 -5.61 -5.06
N ALA A 124 -13.73 -6.04 -6.14
CA ALA A 124 -14.30 -7.38 -6.31
C ALA A 124 -13.61 -8.12 -7.47
N ASN A 125 -13.91 -9.42 -7.65
CA ASN A 125 -13.30 -10.20 -8.73
C ASN A 125 -13.48 -9.49 -10.09
N GLY A 126 -12.36 -9.15 -10.74
CA GLY A 126 -12.33 -8.48 -12.05
C GLY A 126 -12.59 -6.97 -12.05
N THR A 127 -12.83 -6.33 -10.89
CA THR A 127 -13.15 -4.90 -10.79
C THR A 127 -12.50 -4.28 -9.55
N GLY A 128 -11.88 -3.11 -9.67
CA GLY A 128 -11.28 -2.46 -8.51
C GLY A 128 -10.67 -1.12 -8.81
N VAL A 129 -10.32 -0.43 -7.73
CA VAL A 129 -9.62 0.85 -7.74
C VAL A 129 -8.18 0.59 -7.32
N THR A 130 -7.23 1.26 -7.95
CA THR A 130 -5.82 1.22 -7.56
C THR A 130 -5.30 2.63 -7.41
N TYR A 131 -4.75 2.92 -6.24
CA TYR A 131 -4.04 4.15 -5.93
C TYR A 131 -2.54 3.87 -5.95
N TYR A 132 -1.79 4.81 -6.51
CA TYR A 132 -0.33 4.78 -6.52
C TYR A 132 0.21 6.12 -6.04
N VAL A 133 1.05 6.08 -5.00
CA VAL A 133 1.64 7.27 -4.39
C VAL A 133 3.14 7.07 -4.20
N LYS A 134 3.93 8.00 -4.70
CA LYS A 134 5.37 8.09 -4.41
C LYS A 134 5.60 8.89 -3.14
N THR A 135 6.56 8.44 -2.33
CA THR A 135 7.03 9.16 -1.12
C THR A 135 5.83 9.54 -0.22
N PRO A 136 5.03 8.57 0.25
CA PRO A 136 3.68 8.82 0.81
C PRO A 136 3.68 9.60 2.13
N ASN A 137 4.81 9.62 2.85
CA ASN A 137 5.02 10.34 4.10
C ASN A 137 5.50 11.81 3.92
N HIS A 138 5.89 12.20 2.70
CA HIS A 138 6.50 13.51 2.47
C HIS A 138 5.45 14.57 2.14
N ASP A 139 5.42 15.64 2.94
CA ASP A 139 4.53 16.79 2.77
C ASP A 139 3.05 16.37 2.59
N THR A 140 2.63 15.26 3.22
CA THR A 140 1.32 14.62 3.05
C THR A 140 0.17 15.61 3.17
N GLY A 141 0.22 16.50 4.17
CA GLY A 141 -0.80 17.53 4.37
C GLY A 141 -0.86 18.57 3.25
N LYS A 142 0.27 18.96 2.66
CA LYS A 142 0.31 19.90 1.52
C LYS A 142 -0.15 19.25 0.21
N ARG A 143 -0.06 17.93 0.14
CA ARG A 143 -0.44 17.11 -1.02
C ARG A 143 -1.86 16.56 -0.94
N ASN A 144 -2.60 16.89 0.13
CA ASN A 144 -3.94 16.35 0.43
C ASN A 144 -3.97 14.81 0.48
N LEU A 145 -2.89 14.18 0.92
CA LEU A 145 -2.76 12.71 0.96
C LEU A 145 -3.12 12.10 2.33
N ASN A 146 -3.74 12.87 3.23
CA ASN A 146 -4.02 12.43 4.60
C ASN A 146 -4.94 11.20 4.63
N ASP A 147 -6.03 11.20 3.87
CA ASP A 147 -6.96 10.05 3.82
C ASP A 147 -6.27 8.79 3.26
N PHE A 148 -5.38 8.95 2.27
CA PHE A 148 -4.56 7.87 1.75
C PHE A 148 -3.62 7.32 2.83
N LEU A 149 -2.91 8.21 3.54
CA LEU A 149 -1.97 7.82 4.58
C LEU A 149 -2.68 7.17 5.79
N ASP A 150 -3.88 7.64 6.13
CA ASP A 150 -4.69 7.05 7.20
C ASP A 150 -5.15 5.64 6.83
N ALA A 151 -5.64 5.44 5.60
CA ALA A 151 -6.01 4.12 5.10
C ALA A 151 -4.79 3.17 5.09
N TYR A 152 -3.64 3.66 4.60
CA TYR A 152 -2.38 2.93 4.65
C TYR A 152 -2.02 2.48 6.08
N LYS A 153 -2.03 3.41 7.04
CA LYS A 153 -1.68 3.12 8.44
C LYS A 153 -2.67 2.14 9.07
N LEU A 154 -3.96 2.25 8.73
CA LEU A 154 -4.99 1.33 9.20
C LEU A 154 -4.77 -0.09 8.66
N ILE A 155 -4.45 -0.25 7.37
CA ILE A 155 -4.13 -1.56 6.76
C ILE A 155 -2.94 -2.20 7.49
N LEU A 156 -1.86 -1.46 7.73
CA LEU A 156 -0.70 -1.98 8.45
C LEU A 156 -1.02 -2.40 9.88
N ARG A 157 -1.80 -1.60 10.62
CA ARG A 157 -2.22 -1.96 11.99
C ARG A 157 -3.08 -3.21 12.01
N THR A 158 -4.01 -3.36 11.06
CA THR A 158 -4.83 -4.57 10.92
C THR A 158 -3.98 -5.81 10.58
N ALA A 159 -2.84 -5.59 9.93
CA ALA A 159 -1.84 -6.62 9.64
C ALA A 159 -0.85 -6.89 10.79
N ASP A 160 -1.07 -6.31 11.98
CA ASP A 160 -0.16 -6.35 13.13
C ASP A 160 1.27 -5.86 12.78
N LEU A 161 1.33 -4.81 11.95
CA LEU A 161 2.55 -4.11 11.59
C LEU A 161 2.56 -2.70 12.19
N ASP A 162 3.73 -2.28 12.64
CA ASP A 162 3.97 -0.91 13.11
C ASP A 162 4.21 0.02 11.91
N PRO A 163 3.29 0.97 11.62
CA PRO A 163 3.40 1.83 10.45
C PRO A 163 4.66 2.68 10.43
N GLU A 164 5.18 3.09 11.60
CA GLU A 164 6.37 3.95 11.70
C GLU A 164 7.67 3.17 11.40
N LYS A 165 7.61 1.83 11.46
CA LYS A 165 8.72 0.96 11.01
C LYS A 165 8.68 0.70 9.51
N ILE A 166 7.58 1.02 8.83
CA ILE A 166 7.43 0.84 7.38
C ILE A 166 7.56 2.18 6.65
N LEU A 167 6.86 3.23 7.10
CA LEU A 167 6.92 4.62 6.62
C LEU A 167 8.18 5.34 7.05
#